data_AF-A0A9W7B546-F1
#
_entry.id   AF-A0A9W7B546-F1
#
_cell.length_a   1.000
_cell.length_b   1.000
_cell.length_c   1.000
_cell.angle_alpha   90.00
_cell.angle_beta   90.00
_cell.angle_gamma   90.00
#
_symmetry.space_group_name_H-M   'P 1'
#
loop_
_entity.id
_entity.type
_entity.pdbx_description
1 polymer ?
#
loop_
_entity_poly.entity_id
_entity_poly.type
_entity_poly.pdbx_seq_one_letter_code
_entity_poly.pdbx_strand_id
1 'polypeptide(L)'
;MSRRFAGKANLSFKKKLKLSFVSCISPFFVLATMSFYSIVIFGAFEMRESSFWKITITLMAFLIKVAGNKLMLKLVGNLPKEDIVDQALFSYEFVTALLLRTLQLSIPDEHTAQVVSLISAVGEMSVRQFFFNLYLKDGLKKDKVWSLEEKRAYSKRGLLRVQDSSNDMLVEYLSSIAAGMFIVFLAPTGKFNFATKEVVSTDTVISLMLYQLVPELFIDLYVTFTETFGGLNSLHKAYWSLERGVVQGSNYRSDKVGTLMKATFMKIGLAICMTCFTLEVCLA
;
A
#
# COMPACT_ATOMS: atom_id res chain seq x y z
N MET A 1 -1.17 -7.11 -43.18
CA MET A 1 -1.29 -5.75 -43.76
C MET A 1 -2.15 -4.91 -42.82
N SER A 2 -1.54 -4.14 -41.92
CA SER A 2 -1.11 -2.73 -42.12
C SER A 2 -2.28 -1.74 -42.09
N ARG A 3 -2.37 -1.01 -40.97
CA ARG A 3 -2.98 0.33 -40.72
C ARG A 3 -3.86 0.35 -39.46
N ARG A 4 -3.22 0.52 -38.30
CA ARG A 4 -3.76 1.27 -37.13
C ARG A 4 -2.66 1.46 -36.06
N PHE A 5 -1.51 1.98 -36.49
CA PHE A 5 -0.60 2.69 -35.61
C PHE A 5 -0.52 4.14 -36.08
N ALA A 6 -0.35 5.04 -35.11
CA ALA A 6 0.01 6.44 -35.27
C ALA A 6 -1.10 7.44 -35.60
N GLY A 7 -2.14 7.47 -34.76
CA GLY A 7 -2.72 8.74 -34.32
C GLY A 7 -1.96 9.28 -33.11
N LYS A 8 -0.65 9.59 -33.23
CA LYS A 8 0.04 10.38 -32.20
C LYS A 8 -0.52 11.80 -32.29
N ALA A 9 -1.64 12.05 -31.62
CA ALA A 9 -2.15 13.40 -31.42
C ALA A 9 -0.98 14.21 -30.83
N ASN A 10 -0.49 15.18 -31.60
CA ASN A 10 0.65 15.99 -31.22
C ASN A 10 0.17 16.87 -30.06
N LEU A 11 0.31 16.39 -28.82
CA LEU A 11 -0.06 17.13 -27.62
C LEU A 11 0.64 18.48 -27.68
N SER A 12 -0.12 19.57 -27.52
CA SER A 12 0.45 20.90 -27.50
C SER A 12 1.55 20.98 -26.45
N PHE A 13 2.58 21.80 -26.69
CA PHE A 13 3.69 21.98 -25.75
C PHE A 13 3.20 22.27 -24.33
N LYS A 14 2.15 23.11 -24.19
CA LYS A 14 1.48 23.39 -22.90
C LYS A 14 0.92 22.12 -22.23
N LYS A 15 0.29 21.21 -22.98
CA LYS A 15 -0.22 19.94 -22.44
C LYS A 15 0.92 19.00 -22.05
N LYS A 16 1.99 18.92 -22.85
CA LYS A 16 3.19 18.13 -22.52
C LYS A 16 3.85 18.64 -21.23
N LEU A 17 4.07 19.95 -21.13
CA LEU A 17 4.64 20.60 -19.94
C LEU A 17 3.79 20.35 -18.69
N LYS A 18 2.46 20.54 -18.80
CA LYS A 18 1.53 20.24 -17.71
C LYS A 18 1.60 18.77 -17.29
N LEU A 19 1.67 17.85 -18.25
CA LEU A 19 1.79 16.42 -17.95
C LEU A 19 3.09 16.09 -17.23
N SER A 20 4.22 16.61 -17.72
CA SER A 20 5.53 16.43 -17.09
C SER A 20 5.54 16.99 -15.68
N PHE A 21 5.01 18.20 -15.47
CA PHE A 21 4.94 18.81 -14.15
C PHE A 21 4.10 17.97 -13.17
N VAL A 22 2.90 17.56 -13.58
CA VAL A 22 2.03 16.71 -12.73
C VAL A 22 2.67 15.34 -12.46
N SER A 23 3.42 14.80 -13.42
CA SER A 23 4.14 13.53 -13.23
C SER A 23 5.30 13.67 -12.22
N CYS A 24 5.93 14.85 -12.12
CA CYS A 24 6.98 15.10 -11.15
C CYS A 24 6.46 15.38 -9.73
N ILE A 25 5.24 15.91 -9.57
CA ILE A 25 4.65 16.21 -8.25
C ILE A 25 4.62 14.97 -7.36
N SER A 26 4.29 13.81 -7.93
CA SER A 26 4.20 12.54 -7.19
C SER A 26 5.54 12.14 -6.55
N PRO A 27 6.66 12.00 -7.30
CA PRO A 27 7.97 11.77 -6.70
C PRO A 27 8.40 12.82 -5.69
N PHE A 28 8.15 14.12 -5.96
CA PHE A 28 8.45 15.18 -4.99
C PHE A 28 7.67 15.03 -3.69
N PHE A 29 6.39 14.63 -3.78
CA PHE A 29 5.55 14.38 -2.62
C PHE A 29 6.03 13.18 -1.80
N VAL A 30 6.45 12.09 -2.45
CA VAL A 30 7.06 10.93 -1.79
C VAL A 30 8.34 11.33 -1.07
N LEU A 31 9.24 12.05 -1.74
CA LEU A 31 10.50 12.52 -1.15
C LEU A 31 10.25 13.46 0.04
N ALA A 32 9.34 14.41 -0.10
CA ALA A 32 8.97 15.33 0.97
C ALA A 32 8.41 14.58 2.19
N THR A 33 7.56 13.57 1.96
CA THR A 33 7.01 12.73 3.03
C THR A 33 8.11 11.93 3.71
N MET A 34 9.01 11.31 2.93
CA MET A 34 10.16 10.57 3.47
C MET A 34 11.05 11.47 4.34
N SER A 35 11.41 12.67 3.85
CA SER A 35 12.21 13.63 4.63
C SER A 35 11.49 14.09 5.89
N PHE A 36 10.18 14.36 5.81
CA PHE A 36 9.38 14.72 6.98
C PHE A 36 9.38 13.61 8.04
N TYR A 37 9.23 12.35 7.63
CA TYR A 37 9.31 11.23 8.55
C TYR A 37 10.71 11.11 9.19
N SER A 38 11.76 11.08 8.38
CA SER A 38 13.12 10.88 8.88
C SER A 38 13.60 12.01 9.79
N ILE A 39 13.17 13.26 9.56
CA ILE A 39 13.61 14.41 10.36
C ILE A 39 12.65 14.66 11.53
N VAL A 40 11.36 14.75 11.25
CA VAL A 40 10.36 15.22 12.22
C VAL A 40 9.79 14.06 13.03
N ILE A 41 9.33 12.99 12.39
CA ILE A 41 8.68 11.87 13.09
C ILE A 41 9.70 11.07 13.89
N PHE A 42 10.80 10.65 13.27
CA PHE A 42 11.86 9.91 13.96
C PHE A 42 12.54 10.80 15.01
N GLY A 43 12.78 12.07 14.69
CA GLY A 43 13.28 13.04 15.65
C GLY A 43 12.38 13.15 16.87
N ALA A 44 11.07 13.34 16.66
CA ALA A 44 10.08 13.40 17.74
C ALA A 44 10.01 12.10 18.54
N PHE A 45 10.04 10.94 17.90
CA PHE A 45 10.00 9.63 18.56
C PHE A 45 11.16 9.49 19.57
N GLU A 46 12.36 9.95 19.20
CA GLU A 46 13.56 9.90 20.05
C GLU A 46 13.63 10.98 21.13
N MET A 47 12.76 12.00 21.10
CA MET A 47 12.81 13.09 22.09
C MET A 47 12.53 12.64 23.53
N ARG A 48 11.77 11.54 23.72
CA ARG A 48 11.39 11.04 25.06
C ARG A 48 11.35 9.53 25.08
N GLU A 49 11.85 8.95 26.17
CA GLU A 49 11.87 7.50 26.39
C GLU A 49 10.51 6.91 26.81
N SER A 50 9.53 7.75 27.14
CA SER A 50 8.22 7.28 27.61
C SER A 50 7.49 6.45 26.55
N SER A 51 7.01 5.25 26.91
CA SER A 51 6.21 4.40 26.02
C SER A 51 4.97 5.12 25.50
N PHE A 52 4.28 5.91 26.34
CA PHE A 52 3.13 6.70 25.92
C PHE A 52 3.47 7.69 24.79
N TRP A 53 4.64 8.34 24.88
CA TRP A 53 5.11 9.26 23.86
C TRP A 53 5.41 8.53 22.54
N LYS A 54 6.13 7.41 22.60
CA LYS A 54 6.43 6.57 21.44
C LYS A 54 5.16 6.07 20.75
N ILE A 55 4.16 5.60 21.52
CA ILE A 55 2.83 5.23 21.01
C ILE A 55 2.19 6.42 20.29
N THR A 56 2.17 7.61 20.91
CA THR A 56 1.54 8.80 20.34
C THR A 56 2.16 9.18 19.00
N ILE A 57 3.49 9.18 18.91
CA ILE A 57 4.21 9.50 17.67
C ILE A 57 3.96 8.44 16.60
N THR A 58 3.94 7.15 16.95
CA THR A 58 3.61 6.07 16.01
C THR A 58 2.18 6.19 15.48
N LEU A 59 1.20 6.52 16.34
CA LEU A 59 -0.18 6.75 15.90
C LEU A 59 -0.30 8.01 15.03
N MET A 60 0.47 9.06 15.30
CA MET A 60 0.52 10.24 14.44
C MET A 60 1.11 9.92 13.07
N ALA A 61 2.19 9.12 13.03
CA ALA A 61 2.78 8.61 11.80
C ALA A 61 1.74 7.79 11.00
N PHE A 62 1.03 6.88 11.67
CA PHE A 62 -0.07 6.13 11.08
C PHE A 62 -1.13 7.03 10.43
N LEU A 63 -1.58 8.09 11.10
CA LEU A 63 -2.53 9.05 10.53
C LEU A 63 -1.98 9.78 9.30
N ILE A 64 -0.69 10.11 9.29
CA ILE A 64 -0.02 10.73 8.12
C ILE A 64 0.01 9.75 6.95
N LYS A 65 0.35 8.47 7.19
CA LYS A 65 0.31 7.41 6.17
C LYS A 65 -1.08 7.35 5.52
N VAL A 66 -2.12 7.21 6.33
CA VAL A 66 -3.51 7.07 5.83
C VAL A 66 -3.98 8.32 5.10
N ALA A 67 -3.81 9.50 5.70
CA ALA A 67 -4.26 10.77 5.11
C ALA A 67 -3.48 11.10 3.83
N GLY A 68 -2.17 10.86 3.85
CA GLY A 68 -1.31 11.13 2.73
C GLY A 68 -1.53 10.16 1.57
N ASN A 69 -1.91 8.89 1.81
CA ASN A 69 -2.34 8.00 0.72
C ASN A 69 -3.58 8.57 0.00
N LYS A 70 -4.56 9.12 0.75
CA LYS A 70 -5.74 9.74 0.13
C LYS A 70 -5.42 11.04 -0.60
N LEU A 71 -4.42 11.80 -0.14
CA LEU A 71 -3.89 12.94 -0.90
C LEU A 71 -3.19 12.46 -2.18
N MET A 72 -2.41 11.39 -2.09
CA MET A 72 -1.69 10.79 -3.22
C MET A 72 -2.64 10.36 -4.32
N LEU A 73 -3.71 9.62 -3.98
CA LEU A 73 -4.79 9.24 -4.90
C LEU A 73 -5.41 10.45 -5.63
N LYS A 74 -5.55 11.61 -4.96
CA LYS A 74 -6.04 12.84 -5.60
C LYS A 74 -5.02 13.44 -6.57
N LEU A 75 -3.73 13.38 -6.24
CA LEU A 75 -2.64 13.90 -7.09
C LEU A 75 -2.50 13.05 -8.36
N VAL A 76 -2.45 11.72 -8.20
CA VAL A 76 -2.24 10.78 -9.30
C VAL A 76 -3.51 10.47 -10.08
N GLY A 77 -4.69 10.65 -9.49
CA GLY A 77 -5.98 10.34 -10.12
C GLY A 77 -6.27 11.12 -11.41
N ASN A 78 -5.54 12.20 -11.66
CA ASN A 78 -5.63 13.00 -12.90
C ASN A 78 -4.60 12.61 -13.98
N LEU A 79 -3.68 11.69 -13.68
CA LEU A 79 -2.71 11.21 -14.65
C LEU A 79 -3.36 10.29 -15.70
N PRO A 80 -2.88 10.32 -16.95
CA PRO A 80 -3.47 9.56 -18.06
C PRO A 80 -2.90 8.15 -18.21
N LYS A 81 -1.78 7.83 -17.55
CA LYS A 81 -1.11 6.53 -17.64
C LYS A 81 -1.29 5.77 -16.34
N GLU A 82 -1.92 4.61 -16.41
CA GLU A 82 -2.25 3.76 -15.26
C GLU A 82 -0.98 3.24 -14.56
N ASP A 83 0.04 2.83 -15.32
CA ASP A 83 1.32 2.35 -14.75
C ASP A 83 2.04 3.40 -13.89
N ILE A 84 1.96 4.69 -14.30
CA ILE A 84 2.58 5.78 -13.54
C ILE A 84 1.81 6.01 -12.23
N VAL A 85 0.48 5.85 -12.27
CA VAL A 85 -0.36 5.96 -11.07
C VAL A 85 -0.03 4.83 -10.09
N ASP A 86 0.08 3.62 -10.61
CA ASP A 86 0.37 2.43 -9.81
C ASP A 86 1.75 2.52 -9.13
N GLN A 87 2.81 2.82 -9.89
CA GLN A 87 4.16 3.01 -9.35
C GLN A 87 4.24 4.11 -8.29
N ALA A 88 3.50 5.20 -8.51
CA ALA A 88 3.45 6.33 -7.60
C ALA A 88 2.77 5.98 -6.27
N LEU A 89 1.63 5.28 -6.33
CA LEU A 89 0.93 4.79 -5.14
C LEU A 89 1.79 3.77 -4.39
N PHE A 90 2.32 2.77 -5.10
CA PHE A 90 3.20 1.76 -4.52
C PHE A 90 4.40 2.38 -3.81
N SER A 91 5.09 3.34 -4.44
CA SER A 91 6.26 3.99 -3.84
C SER A 91 5.92 4.76 -2.58
N TYR A 92 4.79 5.49 -2.59
CA TYR A 92 4.32 6.23 -1.42
C TYR A 92 3.95 5.29 -0.26
N GLU A 93 3.15 4.28 -0.55
CA GLU A 93 2.70 3.29 0.43
C GLU A 93 3.90 2.53 0.99
N PHE A 94 4.81 2.04 0.13
CA PHE A 94 6.00 1.31 0.56
C PHE A 94 6.85 2.11 1.54
N VAL A 95 7.17 3.37 1.20
CA VAL A 95 8.01 4.21 2.05
C VAL A 95 7.32 4.49 3.39
N THR A 96 6.04 4.85 3.37
CA THR A 96 5.32 5.19 4.62
C THR A 96 5.05 3.98 5.49
N ALA A 97 4.74 2.82 4.91
CA ALA A 97 4.61 1.55 5.62
C ALA A 97 5.95 1.12 6.24
N LEU A 98 7.06 1.17 5.48
CA LEU A 98 8.40 0.83 5.97
C LEU A 98 8.79 1.68 7.19
N LEU A 99 8.57 2.99 7.10
CA LEU A 99 8.87 3.92 8.18
C LEU A 99 7.98 3.69 9.41
N LEU A 100 6.68 3.44 9.21
CA LEU A 100 5.75 3.13 10.30
C LEU A 100 6.10 1.80 10.99
N ARG A 101 6.39 0.74 10.22
CA ARG A 101 6.78 -0.59 10.74
C ARG A 101 8.10 -0.50 11.51
N THR A 102 9.06 0.29 11.01
CA THR A 102 10.30 0.58 11.74
C THR A 102 10.02 1.22 13.10
N LEU A 103 9.12 2.21 13.18
CA LEU A 103 8.73 2.84 14.45
C LEU A 103 8.03 1.86 15.40
N GLN A 104 7.12 1.03 14.89
CA GLN A 104 6.40 0.03 15.68
C GLN A 104 7.35 -1.01 16.28
N LEU A 105 8.26 -1.54 15.48
CA LEU A 105 9.29 -2.50 15.92
C LEU A 105 10.34 -1.84 16.85
N SER A 106 10.41 -0.51 16.88
CA SER A 106 11.29 0.24 17.78
C SER A 106 10.66 0.60 19.13
N ILE A 107 9.42 0.16 19.40
CA ILE A 107 8.79 0.33 20.70
C ILE A 107 9.43 -0.67 21.68
N PRO A 108 9.92 -0.22 22.85
CA PRO A 108 10.72 -1.07 23.74
C PRO A 108 9.91 -2.19 24.43
N ASP A 109 8.62 -1.96 24.66
CA ASP A 109 7.73 -2.96 25.25
C ASP A 109 7.04 -3.79 24.17
N GLU A 110 7.28 -5.10 24.15
CA GLU A 110 6.77 -6.02 23.13
C GLU A 110 5.25 -6.01 23.05
N HIS A 111 4.56 -6.07 24.20
CA HIS A 111 3.09 -6.06 24.24
C HIS A 111 2.51 -4.75 23.70
N THR A 112 3.14 -3.61 24.02
CA THR A 112 2.77 -2.31 23.47
C THR A 112 2.98 -2.28 21.97
N ALA A 113 4.12 -2.78 21.46
CA ALA A 113 4.40 -2.85 20.04
C ALA A 113 3.32 -3.68 19.30
N GLN A 114 2.98 -4.86 19.84
CA GLN A 114 1.91 -5.73 19.34
C GLN A 114 0.55 -5.01 19.28
N VAL A 115 0.16 -4.33 20.36
CA VAL A 115 -1.12 -3.60 20.44
C VAL A 115 -1.16 -2.45 19.44
N VAL A 116 -0.09 -1.66 19.34
CA VAL A 116 -0.02 -0.53 18.40
C VAL A 116 -0.08 -1.03 16.96
N SER A 117 0.62 -2.11 16.63
CA SER A 117 0.55 -2.74 15.31
C SER A 117 -0.86 -3.23 14.98
N LEU A 118 -1.55 -3.87 15.92
CA LEU A 118 -2.93 -4.32 15.73
C LEU A 118 -3.90 -3.14 15.52
N ILE A 119 -3.75 -2.06 16.29
CA ILE A 119 -4.54 -0.84 16.14
C ILE A 119 -4.34 -0.24 14.75
N SER A 120 -3.10 -0.18 14.27
CA SER A 120 -2.80 0.30 12.91
C SER A 120 -3.47 -0.57 11.85
N ALA A 121 -3.32 -1.90 11.91
CA ALA A 121 -3.92 -2.82 10.94
C ALA A 121 -5.46 -2.71 10.91
N VAL A 122 -6.12 -2.69 12.09
CA VAL A 122 -7.58 -2.50 12.19
C VAL A 122 -8.00 -1.11 11.69
N GLY A 123 -7.19 -0.08 11.95
CA GLY A 123 -7.41 1.27 11.45
C GLY A 123 -7.38 1.35 9.93
N GLU A 124 -6.40 0.71 9.29
CA GLU A 124 -6.28 0.64 7.82
C GLU A 124 -7.46 -0.09 7.20
N MET A 125 -7.78 -1.26 7.73
CA MET A 125 -8.98 -2.00 7.34
C MET A 125 -10.23 -1.13 7.41
N SER A 126 -10.42 -0.42 8.53
CA SER A 126 -11.61 0.40 8.77
C SER A 126 -11.72 1.53 7.75
N VAL A 127 -10.61 2.21 7.44
CA VAL A 127 -10.57 3.27 6.44
C VAL A 127 -10.86 2.72 5.05
N ARG A 128 -10.25 1.58 4.69
CA ARG A 128 -10.43 0.92 3.40
C ARG A 128 -11.88 0.48 3.20
N GLN A 129 -12.49 -0.14 4.21
CA GLN A 129 -13.90 -0.53 4.19
C GLN A 129 -14.83 0.69 4.14
N PHE A 130 -14.53 1.76 4.88
CA PHE A 130 -15.30 3.00 4.87
C PHE A 130 -15.38 3.59 3.46
N PHE A 131 -14.24 3.76 2.79
CA PHE A 131 -14.22 4.29 1.43
C PHE A 131 -14.84 3.32 0.41
N PHE A 132 -14.83 2.00 0.68
CA PHE A 132 -15.44 1.01 -0.20
C PHE A 132 -16.95 1.09 -0.12
N ASN A 133 -17.48 1.20 1.10
CA ASN A 133 -18.90 1.42 1.34
C ASN A 133 -19.38 2.74 0.69
N LEU A 134 -18.57 3.81 0.72
CA LEU A 134 -18.88 5.05 -0.02
C LEU A 134 -18.95 4.81 -1.54
N TYR A 135 -17.99 4.07 -2.10
CA TYR A 135 -18.00 3.72 -3.53
C TYR A 135 -19.23 2.89 -3.92
N LEU A 136 -19.61 1.89 -3.10
CA LEU A 136 -20.81 1.09 -3.33
C LEU A 136 -22.07 1.94 -3.22
N LYS A 137 -22.16 2.79 -2.20
CA LYS A 137 -23.30 3.69 -1.99
C LYS A 137 -23.48 4.66 -3.16
N ASP A 138 -22.40 5.18 -3.73
CA ASP A 138 -22.43 5.99 -4.96
C ASP A 138 -22.99 5.20 -6.15
N GLY A 139 -22.64 3.91 -6.26
CA GLY A 139 -23.14 3.01 -7.28
C GLY A 139 -24.64 2.71 -7.15
N LEU A 140 -25.07 2.40 -5.92
CA LEU A 140 -26.43 1.98 -5.59
C LEU A 140 -27.44 3.14 -5.58
N LYS A 141 -27.01 4.38 -5.26
CA LYS A 141 -27.90 5.56 -5.18
C LYS A 141 -28.40 6.07 -6.53
N LYS A 142 -27.87 5.57 -7.65
CA LYS A 142 -28.23 6.05 -8.99
C LYS A 142 -29.27 5.12 -9.61
N ASP A 143 -30.54 5.40 -9.32
CA ASP A 143 -31.71 4.83 -10.03
C ASP A 143 -31.84 5.31 -11.50
N LYS A 144 -30.94 6.21 -11.95
CA LYS A 144 -30.99 6.84 -13.28
C LYS A 144 -29.91 6.31 -14.22
N VAL A 145 -30.21 6.36 -15.52
CA VAL A 145 -29.24 6.15 -16.60
C VAL A 145 -28.04 7.09 -16.40
N TRP A 146 -26.88 6.52 -16.10
CA TRP A 146 -25.65 7.27 -15.92
C TRP A 146 -25.22 7.92 -17.24
N SER A 147 -24.72 9.16 -17.18
CA SER A 147 -24.04 9.75 -18.34
C SER A 147 -22.76 8.96 -18.66
N LEU A 148 -22.28 9.05 -19.91
CA LEU A 148 -21.05 8.36 -20.30
C LEU A 148 -19.83 8.84 -19.49
N GLU A 149 -19.78 10.12 -19.14
CA GLU A 149 -18.71 10.70 -18.33
C GLU A 149 -18.77 10.20 -16.88
N GLU A 150 -19.98 10.11 -16.31
CA GLU A 150 -20.17 9.57 -14.96
C GLU A 150 -19.79 8.09 -14.89
N LYS A 151 -20.17 7.29 -15.90
CA LYS A 151 -19.77 5.87 -16.00
C LYS A 151 -18.25 5.74 -16.04
N ARG A 152 -17.58 6.56 -16.86
CA ARG A 152 -16.11 6.57 -16.97
C ARG A 152 -15.44 6.96 -15.66
N ALA A 153 -15.93 8.01 -14.98
CA ALA A 153 -15.40 8.43 -13.70
C ALA A 153 -15.59 7.38 -12.61
N TYR A 154 -16.76 6.72 -12.55
CA TYR A 154 -17.03 5.64 -11.60
C TYR A 154 -16.17 4.41 -11.84
N SER A 155 -16.03 4.00 -13.10
CA SER A 155 -15.13 2.90 -13.48
C SER A 155 -13.68 3.21 -13.12
N LYS A 156 -13.23 4.45 -13.36
CA LYS A 156 -11.88 4.88 -12.98
C LYS A 156 -11.67 4.83 -11.47
N ARG A 157 -12.65 5.28 -10.67
CA ARG A 157 -12.59 5.17 -9.20
C ARG A 157 -12.53 3.71 -8.73
N GLY A 158 -13.28 2.81 -9.37
CA GLY A 158 -13.22 1.37 -9.10
C GLY A 158 -11.84 0.78 -9.41
N LEU A 159 -11.24 1.14 -10.55
CA LEU A 159 -9.91 0.69 -10.92
C LEU A 159 -8.85 1.18 -9.94
N LEU A 160 -8.83 2.49 -9.64
CA LEU A 160 -7.89 3.07 -8.67
C LEU A 160 -8.02 2.41 -7.31
N ARG A 161 -9.23 2.04 -6.90
CA ARG A 161 -9.46 1.31 -5.66
C ARG A 161 -8.83 -0.07 -5.68
N VAL A 162 -8.99 -0.83 -6.76
CA VAL A 162 -8.37 -2.15 -6.90
C VAL A 162 -6.84 -2.05 -6.90
N GLN A 163 -6.28 -1.00 -7.52
CA GLN A 163 -4.85 -0.72 -7.51
C GLN A 163 -4.34 -0.40 -6.10
N ASP A 164 -4.96 0.58 -5.42
CA ASP A 164 -4.71 0.94 -4.00
C ASP A 164 -4.74 -0.32 -3.13
N SER A 165 -5.87 -1.05 -3.15
CA SER A 165 -6.08 -2.30 -2.43
C SER A 165 -5.07 -3.41 -2.73
N SER A 166 -4.55 -3.47 -3.96
CA SER A 166 -3.63 -4.51 -4.41
C SER A 166 -2.18 -4.21 -4.04
N ASN A 167 -1.80 -2.94 -4.14
CA ASN A 167 -0.50 -2.43 -3.74
C ASN A 167 -0.35 -2.46 -2.22
N ASP A 168 -1.35 -1.98 -1.49
CA ASP A 168 -1.45 -2.02 -0.02
C ASP A 168 -1.09 -3.40 0.52
N MET A 169 -1.72 -4.46 0.01
CA MET A 169 -1.38 -5.85 0.36
C MET A 169 0.12 -6.12 0.18
N LEU A 170 0.66 -5.95 -1.02
CA LEU A 170 2.06 -6.27 -1.32
C LEU A 170 3.04 -5.45 -0.46
N VAL A 171 2.72 -4.16 -0.30
CA VAL A 171 3.51 -3.21 0.46
C VAL A 171 3.60 -3.63 1.92
N GLU A 172 2.52 -4.05 2.55
CA GLU A 172 2.55 -4.42 3.97
C GLU A 172 3.50 -5.60 4.25
N TYR A 173 3.51 -6.62 3.38
CA TYR A 173 4.46 -7.74 3.53
C TYR A 173 5.90 -7.29 3.25
N LEU A 174 6.14 -6.59 2.14
CA LEU A 174 7.49 -6.18 1.75
C LEU A 174 8.10 -5.18 2.75
N SER A 175 7.30 -4.23 3.23
CA SER A 175 7.75 -3.22 4.18
C SER A 175 7.99 -3.79 5.57
N SER A 176 7.18 -4.74 6.04
CA SER A 176 7.41 -5.42 7.31
C SER A 176 8.71 -6.25 7.28
N ILE A 177 8.95 -6.97 6.18
CA ILE A 177 10.21 -7.70 5.95
C ILE A 177 11.39 -6.74 5.93
N ALA A 178 11.31 -5.67 5.15
CA ALA A 178 12.37 -4.67 5.06
C ALA A 178 12.64 -3.97 6.41
N ALA A 179 11.60 -3.65 7.18
CA ALA A 179 11.74 -3.05 8.51
C ALA A 179 12.45 -4.01 9.49
N GLY A 180 12.08 -5.29 9.48
CA GLY A 180 12.75 -6.32 10.26
C GLY A 180 14.23 -6.44 9.91
N MET A 181 14.55 -6.52 8.61
CA MET A 181 15.94 -6.55 8.14
C MET A 181 16.73 -5.30 8.55
N PHE A 182 16.11 -4.12 8.50
CA PHE A 182 16.76 -2.88 8.94
C PHE A 182 17.09 -2.92 10.44
N ILE A 183 16.18 -3.42 11.27
CA ILE A 183 16.43 -3.51 12.71
C ILE A 183 17.44 -4.59 13.05
N VAL A 184 17.38 -5.77 12.41
CA VAL A 184 18.31 -6.88 12.69
C VAL A 184 19.73 -6.56 12.20
N PHE A 185 19.87 -6.05 10.97
CA PHE A 185 21.19 -5.90 10.35
C PHE A 185 21.78 -4.50 10.43
N LEU A 186 20.95 -3.45 10.39
CA LEU A 186 21.43 -2.08 10.33
C LEU A 186 21.44 -1.40 11.70
N ALA A 187 20.50 -1.70 12.60
CA ALA A 187 20.48 -1.09 13.93
C ALA A 187 21.71 -1.41 14.79
N PRO A 188 22.24 -2.65 14.83
CA PRO A 188 23.44 -2.96 15.62
C PRO A 188 24.69 -2.24 15.14
N THR A 189 24.70 -1.72 13.90
CA THR A 189 25.85 -0.98 13.37
C THR A 189 26.04 0.39 14.01
N GLY A 190 25.00 0.93 14.67
CA GLY A 190 24.99 2.30 15.21
C GLY A 190 25.11 3.41 14.14
N LYS A 191 25.22 3.05 12.86
CA LYS A 191 25.35 4.01 11.74
C LYS A 191 24.02 4.67 11.37
N PHE A 192 22.93 4.04 11.79
CA PHE A 192 21.58 4.52 11.60
C PHE A 192 20.97 4.73 12.98
N ASN A 193 20.45 5.93 13.24
CA ASN A 193 19.62 6.22 14.40
C ASN A 193 18.26 5.54 14.18
N PHE A 194 18.21 4.23 14.39
CA PHE A 194 16.96 3.52 14.61
C PHE A 194 16.50 3.82 16.03
N ALA A 195 15.20 3.74 16.25
CA ALA A 195 14.55 4.34 17.41
C ALA A 195 14.68 3.50 18.72
N THR A 196 15.79 2.74 18.80
CA THR A 196 16.15 1.81 19.87
C THR A 196 17.62 1.97 20.21
N LYS A 197 17.92 2.46 21.42
CA LYS A 197 19.28 2.49 21.99
C LYS A 197 19.78 1.10 22.38
N GLU A 198 18.87 0.13 22.49
CA GLU A 198 19.14 -1.25 22.86
C GLU A 198 18.97 -2.15 21.63
N VAL A 199 19.86 -3.14 21.50
CA VAL A 199 19.76 -4.16 20.45
C VAL A 199 18.57 -5.07 20.80
N VAL A 200 17.50 -4.98 20.01
CA VAL A 200 16.35 -5.89 20.12
C VAL A 200 16.79 -7.26 19.62
N SER A 201 16.46 -8.32 20.37
CA SER A 201 16.81 -9.68 19.96
C SER A 201 16.10 -10.06 18.65
N THR A 202 16.76 -10.86 17.81
CA THR A 202 16.18 -11.33 16.53
C THR A 202 14.85 -12.07 16.75
N ASP A 203 14.76 -12.89 17.80
CA ASP A 203 13.54 -13.62 18.15
C ASP A 203 12.37 -12.68 18.47
N THR A 204 12.63 -11.59 19.19
CA THR A 204 11.62 -10.55 19.47
C THR A 204 11.19 -9.84 18.19
N VAL A 205 12.13 -9.49 17.30
CA VAL A 205 11.79 -8.86 16.01
C VAL A 205 10.93 -9.78 15.17
N ILE A 206 11.27 -11.07 15.09
CA ILE A 206 10.50 -12.08 14.36
C ILE A 206 9.10 -12.25 14.96
N SER A 207 8.98 -12.36 16.29
CA SER A 207 7.71 -12.45 17.01
C SER A 207 6.80 -11.26 16.64
N LEU A 208 7.34 -10.04 16.74
CA LEU A 208 6.60 -8.81 16.40
C LEU A 208 6.20 -8.75 14.94
N MET A 209 7.09 -9.15 14.02
CA MET A 209 6.77 -9.22 12.59
C MET A 209 5.65 -10.22 12.30
N LEU A 210 5.66 -11.40 12.92
CA LEU A 210 4.58 -12.38 12.77
C LEU A 210 3.27 -11.83 13.31
N TYR A 211 3.32 -11.12 14.45
CA TYR A 211 2.15 -10.46 15.03
C TYR A 211 1.62 -9.30 14.17
N GLN A 212 2.46 -8.71 13.33
CA GLN A 212 2.05 -7.74 12.32
C GLN A 212 1.44 -8.42 11.10
N LEU A 213 2.14 -9.40 10.53
CA LEU A 213 1.81 -10.02 9.24
C LEU A 213 0.58 -10.95 9.30
N VAL A 214 0.40 -11.69 10.39
CA VAL A 214 -0.70 -12.66 10.49
C VAL A 214 -2.06 -11.97 10.55
N PRO A 215 -2.30 -10.98 11.43
CA PRO A 215 -3.55 -10.21 11.41
C PRO A 215 -3.77 -9.48 10.08
N GLU A 216 -2.70 -8.91 9.51
CA GLU A 216 -2.76 -8.24 8.19
C GLU A 216 -3.26 -9.19 7.10
N LEU A 217 -2.76 -10.44 7.08
CA LEU A 217 -3.19 -11.47 6.15
C LEU A 217 -4.70 -11.76 6.24
N PHE A 218 -5.24 -11.88 7.46
CA PHE A 218 -6.67 -12.11 7.64
C PHE A 218 -7.50 -10.89 7.19
N ILE A 219 -7.03 -9.69 7.51
CA ILE A 219 -7.65 -8.42 7.09
C ILE A 219 -7.66 -8.31 5.57
N ASP A 220 -6.53 -8.56 4.92
CA ASP A 220 -6.35 -8.51 3.47
C ASP A 220 -7.26 -9.50 2.75
N LEU A 221 -7.36 -10.73 3.27
CA LEU A 221 -8.26 -11.75 2.76
C LEU A 221 -9.71 -11.31 2.87
N TYR A 222 -10.10 -10.80 4.04
CA TYR A 222 -11.44 -10.29 4.28
C TYR A 222 -11.79 -9.13 3.35
N VAL A 223 -10.93 -8.11 3.25
CA VAL A 223 -11.20 -6.94 2.40
C VAL A 223 -11.25 -7.33 0.94
N THR A 224 -10.29 -8.13 0.45
CA THR A 224 -10.29 -8.63 -0.94
C THR A 224 -11.56 -9.41 -1.25
N PHE A 225 -12.02 -10.24 -0.32
CA PHE A 225 -13.28 -10.96 -0.44
C PHE A 225 -14.45 -9.97 -0.56
N THR A 226 -14.60 -9.02 0.38
CA THR A 226 -15.69 -8.05 0.35
C THR A 226 -15.71 -7.20 -0.93
N GLU A 227 -14.55 -6.74 -1.42
CA GLU A 227 -14.44 -5.96 -2.65
C GLU A 227 -14.85 -6.78 -3.88
N THR A 228 -14.41 -8.03 -3.94
CA THR A 228 -14.74 -8.95 -5.03
C THR A 228 -16.24 -9.20 -5.11
N PHE A 229 -16.86 -9.57 -3.98
CA PHE A 229 -18.29 -9.86 -3.91
C PHE A 229 -19.16 -8.60 -3.99
N GLY A 230 -18.63 -7.43 -3.63
CA GLY A 230 -19.29 -6.15 -3.82
C GLY A 230 -19.18 -5.59 -5.25
N GLY A 231 -18.70 -6.37 -6.22
CA GLY A 231 -18.79 -6.03 -7.65
C GLY A 231 -17.49 -5.57 -8.30
N LEU A 232 -16.34 -5.64 -7.60
CA LEU A 232 -15.03 -5.30 -8.18
C LEU A 232 -14.26 -6.50 -8.77
N ASN A 233 -14.86 -7.70 -8.80
CA ASN A 233 -14.21 -8.93 -9.26
C ASN A 233 -13.55 -8.81 -10.65
N SER A 234 -14.23 -8.22 -11.63
CA SER A 234 -13.68 -8.06 -12.99
C SER A 234 -12.47 -7.11 -13.03
N LEU A 235 -12.45 -6.09 -12.17
CA LEU A 235 -11.35 -5.15 -12.06
C LEU A 235 -10.14 -5.78 -11.35
N HIS A 236 -10.38 -6.54 -10.28
CA HIS A 236 -9.36 -7.37 -9.63
C HIS A 236 -8.70 -8.33 -10.63
N LYS A 237 -9.50 -9.06 -11.41
CA LYS A 237 -8.96 -9.95 -12.44
C LYS A 237 -8.16 -9.21 -13.51
N ALA A 238 -8.66 -8.07 -13.99
CA ALA A 238 -7.99 -7.27 -15.02
C ALA A 238 -6.60 -6.83 -14.56
N TYR A 239 -6.51 -6.24 -13.35
CA TYR A 239 -5.25 -5.82 -12.75
C TYR A 239 -4.23 -6.98 -12.70
N TRP A 240 -4.62 -8.13 -12.13
CA TRP A 240 -3.72 -9.28 -12.00
C TRP A 240 -3.43 -10.05 -13.29
N SER A 241 -4.23 -9.86 -14.35
CA SER A 241 -3.92 -10.43 -15.67
C SER A 241 -2.82 -9.64 -16.38
N LEU A 242 -2.81 -8.32 -16.21
CA LEU A 242 -1.79 -7.42 -16.73
C LEU A 242 -0.44 -7.66 -16.05
N GLU A 243 -0.42 -7.79 -14.72
CA GLU A 243 0.80 -8.11 -13.94
C GLU A 243 1.44 -9.46 -14.30
N ARG A 244 0.64 -10.42 -14.79
CA ARG A 244 1.15 -11.73 -15.24
C ARG A 244 1.65 -11.73 -16.69
N GLY A 245 1.69 -10.58 -17.36
CA GLY A 245 2.05 -10.49 -18.78
C GLY A 245 1.03 -11.17 -19.70
N VAL A 246 -0.17 -11.49 -19.21
CA VAL A 246 -1.23 -12.15 -20.00
C VAL A 246 -2.02 -11.05 -20.70
N VAL A 247 -1.56 -10.67 -21.90
CA VAL A 247 -2.33 -9.81 -22.80
C VAL A 247 -3.60 -10.57 -23.22
N GLN A 248 -4.76 -10.20 -22.69
CA GLN A 248 -6.04 -10.74 -23.18
C GLN A 248 -7.04 -9.64 -23.53
N GLY A 249 -7.55 -9.74 -24.75
CA GLY A 249 -8.44 -8.79 -25.39
C GLY A 249 -9.82 -8.68 -24.73
N SER A 250 -10.32 -7.44 -24.81
CA SER A 250 -11.64 -6.83 -24.59
C SER A 250 -12.94 -7.61 -24.28
N ASN A 251 -12.95 -8.90 -23.98
CA ASN A 251 -14.17 -9.65 -23.63
C ASN A 251 -14.07 -10.24 -22.22
N TYR A 252 -14.21 -9.39 -21.21
CA TYR A 252 -14.28 -9.80 -19.80
C TYR A 252 -15.68 -10.34 -19.48
N ARG A 253 -15.97 -11.58 -19.90
CA ARG A 253 -17.02 -12.40 -19.30
C ARG A 253 -16.44 -13.15 -18.11
N SER A 254 -17.10 -12.97 -16.98
CA SER A 254 -17.00 -13.72 -15.74
C SER A 254 -16.64 -15.20 -15.97
N ASP A 255 -15.38 -15.56 -15.78
CA ASP A 255 -15.04 -16.94 -15.47
C ASP A 255 -14.08 -17.04 -14.27
N LYS A 256 -14.63 -17.69 -13.24
CA LYS A 256 -14.02 -18.37 -12.09
C LYS A 256 -13.40 -17.54 -10.95
N VAL A 257 -14.01 -17.70 -9.77
CA VAL A 257 -13.51 -17.38 -8.42
C VAL A 257 -12.17 -18.08 -8.14
N GLY A 258 -11.93 -19.25 -8.77
CA GLY A 258 -10.70 -20.03 -8.59
C GLY A 258 -9.41 -19.32 -9.06
N THR A 259 -9.48 -18.45 -10.06
CA THR A 259 -8.29 -17.72 -10.55
C THR A 259 -7.85 -16.60 -9.60
N LEU A 260 -8.80 -16.02 -8.85
CA LEU A 260 -8.53 -14.98 -7.86
C LEU A 260 -8.00 -15.60 -6.56
N MET A 261 -8.61 -16.68 -6.06
CA MET A 261 -8.02 -17.42 -4.93
C MET A 261 -6.59 -17.86 -5.27
N LYS A 262 -6.32 -18.35 -6.48
CA LYS A 262 -4.96 -18.71 -6.91
C LYS A 262 -4.01 -17.51 -6.93
N ALA A 263 -4.47 -16.33 -7.37
CA ALA A 263 -3.65 -15.10 -7.34
C ALA A 263 -3.37 -14.65 -5.90
N THR A 264 -4.38 -14.65 -5.02
CA THR A 264 -4.22 -14.34 -3.59
C THR A 264 -3.33 -15.36 -2.89
N PHE A 265 -3.49 -16.66 -3.14
CA PHE A 265 -2.59 -17.71 -2.63
C PHE A 265 -1.18 -17.61 -3.19
N MET A 266 -0.98 -17.14 -4.43
CA MET A 266 0.38 -16.87 -4.94
C MET A 266 1.01 -15.65 -4.26
N LYS A 267 0.24 -14.62 -3.91
CA LYS A 267 0.74 -13.49 -3.10
C LYS A 267 1.10 -13.91 -1.70
N ILE A 268 0.21 -14.66 -1.06
CA ILE A 268 0.41 -15.21 0.28
C ILE A 268 1.57 -16.19 0.26
N GLY A 269 1.65 -17.05 -0.76
CA GLY A 269 2.75 -17.99 -0.95
C GLY A 269 4.08 -17.27 -1.20
N LEU A 270 4.12 -16.21 -2.01
CA LEU A 270 5.32 -15.41 -2.21
C LEU A 270 5.71 -14.65 -0.94
N ALA A 271 4.76 -14.04 -0.25
CA ALA A 271 4.99 -13.35 1.01
C ALA A 271 5.49 -14.32 2.09
N ILE A 272 4.84 -15.48 2.25
CA ILE A 272 5.29 -16.56 3.15
C ILE A 272 6.66 -17.06 2.74
N CYS A 273 6.92 -17.33 1.45
CA CYS A 273 8.24 -17.75 0.99
C CYS A 273 9.31 -16.68 1.27
N MET A 274 9.01 -15.40 1.06
CA MET A 274 9.93 -14.31 1.37
C MET A 274 10.11 -14.16 2.89
N THR A 275 9.06 -14.29 3.69
CA THR A 275 9.13 -14.32 5.15
C THR A 275 9.96 -15.53 5.63
N CYS A 276 9.70 -16.73 5.14
CA CYS A 276 10.46 -17.94 5.47
C CYS A 276 11.92 -17.83 5.04
N PHE A 277 12.20 -17.29 3.86
CA PHE A 277 13.55 -17.03 3.39
C PHE A 277 14.26 -15.99 4.27
N THR A 278 13.59 -14.90 4.65
CA THR A 278 14.12 -13.93 5.60
C THR A 278 14.34 -14.55 6.98
N LEU A 279 13.43 -15.40 7.46
CA LEU A 279 13.57 -16.13 8.72
C LEU A 279 14.78 -17.08 8.67
N GLU A 280 14.98 -17.82 7.57
CA GLU A 280 16.14 -18.70 7.38
C GLU A 280 17.45 -17.89 7.35
N VAL A 281 17.47 -16.75 6.66
CA VAL A 281 18.63 -15.83 6.63
C VAL A 281 18.90 -15.17 7.99
N CYS A 282 17.87 -14.92 8.79
CA CYS A 282 18.02 -14.30 10.12
C CYS A 282 18.34 -15.31 11.24
N LEU A 283 18.02 -16.60 11.06
CA LEU A 283 18.26 -17.67 12.03
C LEU A 283 19.54 -18.49 11.74
N ALA A 284 20.16 -18.31 10.57
CA ALA A 284 21.44 -18.92 10.18
C ALA A 284 22.64 -18.05 10.58
#